data_AF-A0A7X1PC04-F1
#
_entry.id   AF-A0A7X1PC04-F1
#
_cell.length_a   1.000
_cell.length_b   1.000
_cell.length_c   1.000
_cell.angle_alpha   90.00
_cell.angle_beta   90.00
_cell.angle_gamma   90.00
#
_symmetry.space_group_name_H-M   'P 1'
#
loop_
_entity.id
_entity.type
_entity.pdbx_description
1 polymer ?
#
loop_
_entity_poly.entity_id
_entity_poly.type
_entity_poly.pdbx_seq_one_letter_code
_entity_poly.pdbx_strand_id
1 'polypeptide(L)'
;MDRDQSGNYDTLSQAPSVMPFSAHVYEYLMAKKRGPGIDPGSLQAGDPVPVLAQAFEFSPDGLTATFTLRQGVKWHPIPPVNGRVMDMEDWKTSQEKFLKVGNQRVALASTVDKFEYPDATHMV
;
A
#
# COMPACT_ATOMS: atom_id res chain seq x y z
N MET A 1 -1.28 32.57 18.63
CA MET A 1 -2.27 32.24 19.65
C MET A 1 -2.93 30.93 19.24
N ASP A 2 -2.34 29.88 19.79
CA ASP A 2 -2.84 28.52 20.03
C ASP A 2 -3.82 27.93 19.02
N ARG A 3 -3.23 27.28 18.00
CA ARG A 3 -3.87 26.19 17.26
C ARG A 3 -3.78 24.91 18.09
N ASP A 4 -4.30 24.95 19.31
CA ASP A 4 -4.57 23.71 20.01
C ASP A 4 -5.60 22.95 19.15
N GLN A 5 -5.20 21.76 18.69
CA GLN A 5 -6.08 20.83 18.00
C GLN A 5 -6.76 19.90 19.02
N SER A 6 -7.07 20.38 20.23
CA SER A 6 -7.79 19.58 21.23
C SER A 6 -9.30 19.51 20.92
N GLY A 7 -9.80 20.35 20.01
CA GLY A 7 -11.22 20.41 19.64
C GLY A 7 -11.62 19.68 18.35
N ASN A 8 -10.67 19.27 17.51
CA ASN A 8 -11.00 18.71 16.18
C ASN A 8 -11.00 17.18 16.20
N TYR A 9 -12.10 16.60 16.69
CA TYR A 9 -12.53 15.25 16.31
C TYR A 9 -13.08 15.20 14.86
N ASP A 10 -12.77 16.22 14.05
CA ASP A 10 -13.37 16.46 12.75
C ASP A 10 -12.55 15.82 11.62
N THR A 11 -12.94 14.58 11.33
CA THR A 11 -13.12 13.98 10.00
C THR A 11 -11.93 13.74 9.04
N LEU A 12 -10.69 14.14 9.33
CA LEU A 12 -9.54 13.78 8.47
C LEU A 12 -8.73 12.56 8.93
N SER A 13 -8.92 12.11 10.17
CA SER A 13 -8.73 10.70 10.51
C SER A 13 -10.11 10.07 10.44
N GLN A 14 -10.34 9.18 9.47
CA GLN A 14 -11.53 8.34 9.53
C GLN A 14 -11.55 7.69 10.92
N ALA A 15 -12.61 7.94 11.69
CA ALA A 15 -12.86 7.19 12.91
C ALA A 15 -12.71 5.69 12.58
N PRO A 16 -12.21 4.85 13.49
CA PRO A 16 -12.00 3.44 13.20
C PRO A 16 -13.28 2.73 12.70
N SER A 17 -14.47 3.29 13.01
CA SER A 17 -15.77 2.84 12.50
C SER A 17 -16.06 3.16 11.02
N VAL A 18 -15.35 4.11 10.40
CA VAL A 18 -15.46 4.42 8.95
C VAL A 18 -14.31 3.84 8.14
N MET A 19 -13.22 3.40 8.79
CA MET A 19 -12.18 2.63 8.11
C MET A 19 -12.79 1.29 7.70
N PRO A 20 -12.83 0.97 6.40
CA PRO A 20 -13.45 -0.27 5.95
C PRO A 20 -12.72 -1.45 6.58
N PHE A 21 -13.45 -2.51 6.92
CA PHE A 21 -12.88 -3.73 7.50
C PHE A 21 -11.66 -4.24 6.71
N SER A 22 -11.69 -4.08 5.37
CA SER A 22 -10.58 -4.39 4.48
C SER A 22 -9.25 -3.72 4.86
N ALA A 23 -9.28 -2.51 5.42
CA ALA A 23 -8.08 -1.79 5.85
C ALA A 23 -7.42 -2.40 7.10
N HIS A 24 -8.13 -3.27 7.84
CA HIS A 24 -7.59 -3.96 9.01
C HIS A 24 -7.02 -5.34 8.68
N VAL A 25 -7.44 -5.93 7.55
CA VAL A 25 -7.12 -7.32 7.18
C VAL A 25 -6.23 -7.43 5.95
N TYR A 26 -6.09 -6.36 5.16
CA TYR A 26 -5.19 -6.32 4.01
C TYR A 26 -4.14 -5.23 4.17
N GLU A 27 -2.93 -5.54 3.70
CA GLU A 27 -1.81 -4.60 3.63
C GLU A 27 -1.60 -4.12 2.19
N TYR A 28 -1.11 -2.89 2.04
CA TYR A 28 -0.58 -2.36 0.78
C TYR A 28 0.94 -2.55 0.72
N LEU A 29 1.55 -2.42 -0.46
CA LEU A 29 3.03 -2.40 -0.59
C LEU A 29 3.66 -1.36 0.33
N MET A 30 3.08 -0.16 0.32
CA MET A 30 3.50 0.99 1.11
C MET A 30 2.27 1.60 1.78
N ALA A 31 2.47 2.24 2.94
CA ALA A 31 1.44 3.04 3.58
C ALA A 31 1.85 4.51 3.64
N LYS A 32 0.88 5.38 3.93
CA LYS A 32 1.18 6.77 4.27
C LYS A 32 1.80 6.81 5.67
N LYS A 33 2.77 7.70 5.87
CA LYS A 33 3.29 7.98 7.20
C LYS A 33 2.16 8.54 8.08
N ARG A 34 1.80 7.80 9.13
CA ARG A 34 0.75 8.14 10.09
C ARG A 34 1.28 7.89 11.50
N GLY A 35 0.96 8.76 12.44
CA GLY A 35 1.32 8.59 13.85
C GLY A 35 1.08 9.87 14.67
N PRO A 36 1.12 9.78 16.01
CA PRO A 36 1.03 10.96 16.87
C PRO A 36 2.07 12.01 16.47
N GLY A 37 1.64 13.26 16.26
CA GLY A 37 2.51 14.35 15.85
C GLY A 37 2.76 14.50 14.34
N ILE A 38 2.19 13.63 13.49
CA ILE A 38 2.21 13.79 12.04
C ILE A 38 0.91 14.45 11.58
N ASP A 39 0.99 15.70 11.13
CA ASP A 39 -0.15 16.41 10.54
C ASP A 39 -0.56 15.72 9.22
N PRO A 40 -1.81 15.22 9.09
CA PRO A 40 -2.34 14.63 7.86
C PRO A 40 -2.22 15.50 6.60
N GLY A 41 -2.19 16.83 6.75
CA GLY A 41 -2.06 17.77 5.62
C GLY A 41 -0.61 18.12 5.27
N SER A 42 0.37 17.65 6.04
CA SER A 42 1.78 17.97 5.82
C SER A 42 2.42 17.12 4.72
N LEU A 43 3.49 17.63 4.11
CA LEU A 43 4.30 16.87 3.15
C LEU A 43 4.88 15.60 3.78
N GLN A 44 5.19 15.62 5.08
CA GLN A 44 5.68 14.44 5.81
C GLN A 44 4.66 13.30 5.87
N ALA A 45 3.35 13.59 5.84
CA ALA A 45 2.32 12.55 5.76
C ALA A 45 2.24 11.90 4.36
N GLY A 46 2.80 12.57 3.34
CA GLY A 46 2.95 12.05 1.99
C GLY A 46 4.12 11.08 1.82
N ASP A 47 5.09 11.08 2.74
CA ASP A 47 6.23 10.17 2.70
C ASP A 47 5.74 8.71 2.82
N PRO A 48 6.04 7.84 1.84
CA PRO A 48 5.65 6.45 1.91
C PRO A 48 6.47 5.71 2.97
N VAL A 49 5.80 4.91 3.80
CA VAL A 49 6.45 4.02 4.76
C VAL A 49 6.39 2.56 4.27
N PRO A 50 7.48 1.78 4.43
CA PRO A 50 7.50 0.36 4.12
C PRO A 50 6.43 -0.42 4.90
N VAL A 51 5.71 -1.32 4.22
CA VAL A 51 4.77 -2.26 4.87
C VAL A 51 5.03 -3.66 4.32
N LEU A 52 4.35 -4.02 3.23
CA LEU A 52 4.56 -5.30 2.58
C LEU A 52 5.85 -5.28 1.75
N ALA A 53 6.15 -4.18 1.07
CA ALA A 53 7.46 -3.94 0.50
C ALA A 53 8.41 -3.48 1.61
N GLN A 54 9.50 -4.23 1.82
CA GLN A 54 10.55 -3.85 2.77
C GLN A 54 11.49 -2.78 2.23
N ALA A 55 11.60 -2.68 0.89
CA ALA A 55 12.41 -1.70 0.20
C ALA A 55 11.76 -1.31 -1.13
N PHE A 56 12.06 -0.10 -1.59
CA PHE A 56 11.77 0.34 -2.94
C PHE A 56 12.91 1.22 -3.44
N GLU A 57 13.18 1.15 -4.74
CA GLU A 57 14.23 1.92 -5.41
C GLU A 57 13.68 2.49 -6.71
N PHE A 58 14.06 3.73 -7.01
CA PHE A 58 13.78 4.35 -8.30
C PHE A 58 15.04 4.35 -9.16
N SER A 59 14.88 4.01 -10.42
CA SER A 59 15.88 4.22 -11.46
C SER A 59 16.31 5.70 -11.55
N PRO A 60 17.52 6.01 -12.07
CA PRO A 60 18.01 7.38 -12.15
C PRO A 60 17.14 8.34 -12.96
N ASP A 61 16.37 7.82 -13.92
CA ASP A 61 15.42 8.61 -14.73
C ASP A 61 14.04 8.76 -14.05
N GLY A 62 13.81 8.06 -12.94
CA GLY A 62 12.56 8.08 -12.17
C GLY A 62 11.39 7.37 -12.86
N LEU A 63 11.61 6.63 -13.95
CA LEU A 63 10.53 6.00 -14.72
C LEU A 63 10.29 4.54 -14.34
N THR A 64 11.27 3.91 -13.69
CA THR A 64 11.18 2.53 -13.21
C THR A 64 11.29 2.49 -11.69
N ALA A 65 10.40 1.75 -11.03
CA ALA A 65 10.36 1.58 -9.58
C ALA A 65 10.42 0.10 -9.22
N THR A 66 11.47 -0.33 -8.52
CA THR A 66 11.61 -1.70 -8.05
C THR A 66 11.15 -1.80 -6.60
N PHE A 67 10.26 -2.74 -6.30
CA PHE A 67 9.80 -3.04 -4.94
C PHE A 67 10.26 -4.43 -4.52
N THR A 68 10.81 -4.54 -3.31
CA THR A 68 11.24 -5.81 -2.71
C THR A 68 10.28 -6.23 -1.60
N LEU A 69 9.71 -7.43 -1.71
CA LEU A 69 8.79 -8.03 -0.75
C LEU A 69 9.47 -8.40 0.56
N ARG A 70 8.80 -8.13 1.69
CA ARG A 70 9.17 -8.67 3.00
C ARG A 70 9.04 -10.19 3.02
N GLN A 71 10.09 -10.87 3.43
CA GLN A 71 10.12 -12.34 3.47
C GLN A 71 9.29 -12.91 4.62
N GLY A 72 8.69 -14.08 4.38
CA GLY A 72 7.98 -14.85 5.41
C GLY A 72 6.59 -14.31 5.79
N VAL A 73 6.04 -13.36 5.04
CA VAL A 73 4.65 -12.91 5.21
C VAL A 73 3.71 -14.07 4.92
N LYS A 74 2.79 -14.36 5.84
CA LYS A 74 1.83 -15.45 5.70
C LYS A 74 0.43 -14.90 5.50
N TRP A 75 -0.32 -15.54 4.61
CA TRP A 75 -1.74 -15.32 4.51
C TRP A 75 -2.48 -15.77 5.78
N HIS A 76 -3.72 -15.34 5.94
CA HIS A 76 -4.60 -15.89 6.96
C HIS A 76 -4.86 -17.39 6.70
N PRO A 77 -5.10 -18.21 7.76
CA PRO A 77 -5.33 -19.65 7.65
C PRO A 77 -6.76 -19.97 7.16
N ILE A 78 -7.12 -19.44 6.00
CA ILE A 78 -8.45 -19.57 5.39
C ILE A 78 -8.27 -19.98 3.91
N PRO A 79 -9.10 -20.90 3.37
CA PRO A 79 -9.05 -21.22 1.95
C PRO A 79 -9.25 -19.99 1.06
N PRO A 80 -8.58 -19.90 -0.11
CA PRO A 80 -7.74 -20.93 -0.72
C PRO A 80 -6.26 -20.88 -0.31
N VAL A 81 -5.82 -19.81 0.34
CA VAL A 81 -4.40 -19.54 0.63
C VAL A 81 -3.88 -20.24 1.90
N ASN A 82 -4.75 -20.58 2.84
CA ASN A 82 -4.49 -21.51 3.95
C ASN A 82 -3.16 -21.28 4.71
N GLY A 83 -2.81 -20.03 5.02
CA GLY A 83 -1.62 -19.74 5.82
C GLY A 83 -0.28 -19.88 5.08
N ARG A 84 -0.30 -20.11 3.76
CA ARG A 84 0.93 -20.19 2.96
C ARG A 84 1.68 -18.87 2.97
N VAL A 85 2.97 -18.94 2.68
CA VAL A 85 3.81 -17.77 2.47
C VAL A 85 3.32 -17.04 1.21
N MET A 86 3.16 -15.73 1.34
CA MET A 86 2.84 -14.82 0.24
C MET A 86 4.09 -14.58 -0.61
N ASP A 87 3.90 -14.49 -1.92
CA ASP A 87 4.92 -14.13 -2.90
C ASP A 87 4.40 -13.07 -3.89
N MET A 88 5.20 -12.71 -4.88
CA MET A 88 4.81 -11.75 -5.92
C MET A 88 3.69 -12.24 -6.84
N GLU A 89 3.44 -13.54 -6.98
CA GLU A 89 2.34 -14.03 -7.81
C GLU A 89 0.97 -13.70 -7.17
N ASP A 90 0.90 -13.66 -5.84
CA ASP A 90 -0.28 -13.16 -5.13
C ASP A 90 -0.57 -11.69 -5.41
N TRP A 91 0.49 -10.89 -5.40
CA TRP A 91 0.39 -9.47 -5.66
C TRP A 91 -0.04 -9.23 -7.11
N LYS A 92 0.61 -9.92 -8.06
CA LYS A 92 0.24 -9.91 -9.47
C LYS A 92 -1.22 -10.29 -9.69
N THR A 93 -1.69 -11.38 -9.08
CA THR A 93 -3.10 -11.80 -9.16
C THR A 93 -4.05 -10.68 -8.71
N SER A 94 -3.70 -10.00 -7.62
CA SER A 94 -4.48 -8.88 -7.07
C SER A 94 -4.46 -7.66 -8.00
N GLN A 95 -3.29 -7.33 -8.55
CA GLN A 95 -3.05 -6.22 -9.46
C GLN A 95 -3.77 -6.44 -10.81
N GLU A 96 -3.71 -7.63 -11.38
CA GLU A 96 -4.45 -7.99 -12.60
C GLU A 96 -5.96 -7.90 -12.39
N LYS A 97 -6.46 -8.36 -11.25
CA LYS A 97 -7.87 -8.21 -10.87
C LYS A 97 -8.24 -6.73 -10.75
N PHE A 98 -7.39 -5.92 -10.12
CA PHE A 98 -7.61 -4.49 -9.98
C PHE A 98 -7.68 -3.80 -11.35
N LEU A 99 -6.80 -4.13 -12.29
CA LEU A 99 -6.84 -3.56 -13.65
C LEU A 99 -8.11 -3.96 -14.43
N LYS A 100 -8.70 -5.11 -14.12
CA LYS A 100 -9.96 -5.58 -14.74
C LYS A 100 -11.19 -4.87 -14.17
N VAL A 101 -11.30 -4.74 -12.84
CA VAL A 101 -12.56 -4.33 -12.18
C VAL A 101 -12.45 -3.20 -11.15
N GLY A 102 -11.24 -2.70 -10.88
CA GLY A 102 -10.99 -1.69 -9.84
C GLY A 102 -11.53 -0.30 -10.20
N ASN A 103 -12.04 0.42 -9.20
CA ASN A 103 -12.62 1.76 -9.40
C ASN A 103 -11.61 2.79 -9.95
N GLN A 104 -10.31 2.65 -9.64
CA GLN A 104 -9.25 3.53 -10.15
C GLN A 104 -8.36 2.86 -11.20
N ARG A 105 -8.83 1.78 -11.83
CA ARG A 105 -8.05 1.02 -12.84
C ARG A 105 -7.56 1.89 -14.00
N VAL A 106 -8.36 2.87 -14.43
CA VAL A 106 -8.03 3.76 -15.55
C VAL A 106 -6.84 4.66 -15.19
N ALA A 107 -6.84 5.25 -14.00
CA ALA A 107 -5.75 6.11 -13.55
C ALA A 107 -4.42 5.33 -13.41
N LEU A 108 -4.50 4.08 -12.94
CA LEU A 108 -3.32 3.22 -12.88
C LEU A 108 -2.81 2.87 -14.28
N ALA A 109 -3.71 2.42 -15.17
CA ALA A 109 -3.38 2.01 -16.53
C ALA A 109 -2.89 3.16 -17.43
N SER A 110 -3.26 4.42 -17.12
CA SER A 110 -2.76 5.58 -17.87
C SER A 110 -1.40 6.08 -17.41
N THR A 111 -0.97 5.69 -16.20
CA THR A 111 0.26 6.20 -15.57
C THR A 111 1.40 5.19 -15.65
N VAL A 112 1.08 3.90 -15.53
CA VAL A 112 2.07 2.82 -15.54
C VAL A 112 2.05 2.13 -16.89
N ASP A 113 3.21 2.08 -17.55
CA ASP A 113 3.39 1.43 -18.86
C ASP A 113 3.29 -0.10 -18.76
N LYS A 114 3.99 -0.69 -17.79
CA LYS A 114 3.99 -2.14 -17.55
C LYS A 114 4.32 -2.47 -16.09
N PHE A 115 4.04 -3.72 -15.72
CA PHE A 115 4.45 -4.32 -14.46
C PHE A 115 5.18 -5.62 -14.77
N GLU A 116 6.35 -5.82 -14.16
CA GLU A 116 7.17 -7.01 -14.33
C GLU A 116 7.43 -7.67 -12.97
N TYR A 117 7.45 -9.01 -12.97
CA TYR A 117 7.66 -9.83 -11.79
C TYR A 117 8.80 -10.81 -12.08
N PRO A 118 10.07 -10.34 -12.03
CA PRO A 118 11.21 -11.16 -12.42
C PRO A 118 11.43 -12.38 -11.51
N ASP A 119 10.95 -12.31 -10.26
CA ASP A 119 11.01 -13.40 -9.29
C ASP A 119 9.89 -13.32 -8.25
N ALA A 120 9.90 -14.24 -7.27
CA ALA A 120 8.90 -14.33 -6.22
C ALA A 120 8.90 -13.17 -5.21
N THR A 121 9.88 -12.27 -5.28
CA THR A 121 10.16 -11.25 -4.27
C THR A 121 10.29 -9.84 -4.82
N HIS A 122 10.43 -9.66 -6.13
CA HIS A 122 10.58 -8.36 -6.77
C HIS A 122 9.44 -8.04 -7.75
N MET A 123 8.98 -6.80 -7.70
CA MET A 123 8.14 -6.18 -8.72
C MET A 123 8.87 -4.97 -9.31
N VAL A 124 8.73 -4.76 -10.61
CA VAL A 124 9.29 -3.64 -11.37
C VAL A 124 8.20 -2.93 -12.16
#